data_AF-A0A8X7XDP8-F1
#
_entry.id   AF-A0A8X7XDP8-F1
#
_cell.length_a   1.000
_cell.length_b   1.000
_cell.length_c   1.000
_cell.angle_alpha   90.00
_cell.angle_beta   90.00
_cell.angle_gamma   90.00
#
_symmetry.space_group_name_H-M   'P 1'
#
loop_
_entity.id
_entity.type
_entity.pdbx_description
1 polymer ?
#
loop_
_entity_poly.entity_id
_entity_poly.type
_entity_poly.pdbx_seq_one_letter_code
_entity_poly.pdbx_strand_id
1 'polypeptide(L)'
;MSRWRVSWTGYFEQLFKADPPARTLDILGSTVLEADPSFSCEPPSLTEMAQVVNQLMGDKTAGICVYHDVTSTFKKTTIRMKKQNPGYGLHCHRAIITMCKLIGVQDMYAKVSGSTNLLNITRALFQGLGKQETHQQLADRKELHVVEFQDAYGSLPIVVASPKGGARSDPEPEDEIPHTKLDWNEVKASQGMTRSAWANLKRTIW
;
A
#
# COMPACT_ATOMS: atom_id res chain seq x y z
N MET A 1 38.30 -0.33 -35.05
CA MET A 1 38.32 0.86 -35.94
C MET A 1 37.17 0.71 -36.92
N SER A 2 35.95 1.04 -36.49
CA SER A 2 35.28 2.34 -36.69
C SER A 2 34.71 2.53 -38.11
N ARG A 3 33.79 1.64 -38.48
CA ARG A 3 32.65 1.94 -39.36
C ARG A 3 31.49 2.32 -38.43
N TRP A 4 30.62 3.26 -38.81
CA TRP A 4 29.57 3.90 -37.98
C TRP A 4 29.98 5.18 -37.25
N ARG A 5 30.21 6.25 -38.02
CA ARG A 5 29.96 7.63 -37.54
C ARG A 5 29.76 8.55 -38.73
N VAL A 6 28.57 8.50 -39.34
CA VAL A 6 28.12 9.56 -40.26
C VAL A 6 26.70 9.96 -39.88
N SER A 7 26.64 10.99 -39.04
CA SER A 7 25.66 12.09 -38.98
C SER A 7 24.18 11.76 -39.24
N TRP A 8 23.48 11.24 -38.22
CA TRP A 8 22.01 11.40 -38.11
C TRP A 8 21.59 12.87 -37.99
N THR A 9 22.53 13.75 -37.65
CA THR A 9 22.33 15.20 -37.54
C THR A 9 21.95 15.87 -38.86
N GLY A 10 22.41 15.35 -40.01
CA GLY A 10 22.06 15.92 -41.32
C GLY A 10 20.65 15.57 -41.81
N TYR A 11 20.12 14.40 -41.44
CA TYR A 11 18.81 13.94 -41.90
C TYR A 11 17.66 14.63 -41.15
N PHE A 12 17.90 15.01 -39.89
CA PHE A 12 16.90 15.66 -39.05
C PHE A 12 16.70 17.14 -39.42
N GLU A 13 17.75 17.86 -39.84
CA GLU A 13 17.63 19.26 -40.29
C GLU A 13 16.99 19.40 -41.69
N GLN A 14 17.06 18.36 -42.53
CA GLN A 14 16.47 18.39 -43.87
C GLN A 14 14.94 18.20 -43.86
N LEU A 15 14.41 17.53 -42.82
CA LEU A 15 12.98 17.30 -42.64
C LEU A 15 12.20 18.51 -42.09
N PHE A 16 12.89 19.49 -41.48
CA PHE A 16 12.25 20.67 -40.87
C PHE A 16 12.49 21.99 -41.63
N LYS A 17 13.07 21.97 -42.84
CA LYS A 17 13.23 23.15 -43.71
C LYS A 17 12.03 23.43 -44.62
N ALA A 18 10.81 23.21 -44.13
CA ALA A 18 9.60 23.69 -44.80
C ALA A 18 8.96 24.76 -43.91
N ASP A 19 9.00 26.01 -44.35
CA ASP A 19 8.19 27.07 -43.75
C ASP A 19 6.71 26.66 -43.79
N PRO A 20 5.94 26.84 -42.71
CA PRO A 20 4.53 26.48 -42.72
C PRO A 20 3.80 27.34 -43.76
N PRO A 21 3.00 26.77 -44.68
CA PRO A 21 2.25 27.57 -45.63
C PRO A 21 1.20 28.39 -44.87
N ALA A 22 1.40 29.70 -44.82
CA ALA A 22 0.38 30.65 -44.37
C ALA A 22 -0.77 30.66 -45.39
N ARG A 23 -1.70 29.69 -45.27
CA ARG A 23 -3.00 29.71 -45.93
C ARG A 23 -4.05 29.31 -44.90
N THR A 24 -4.73 30.30 -44.36
CA THR A 24 -6.05 30.12 -43.75
C THR A 24 -7.00 29.65 -44.84
N LEU A 25 -7.54 28.45 -44.70
CA LEU A 25 -8.65 27.95 -45.49
C LEU A 25 -9.91 28.05 -44.63
N ASP A 26 -10.83 28.92 -45.03
CA ASP A 26 -12.13 29.07 -44.40
C ASP A 26 -13.00 27.86 -44.76
N ILE A 27 -13.05 26.85 -43.88
CA ILE A 27 -13.91 25.68 -44.05
C ILE A 27 -15.23 25.96 -43.33
N LEU A 28 -16.19 26.48 -44.09
CA LEU A 28 -17.59 26.54 -43.70
C LEU A 28 -18.20 25.15 -43.93
N GLY A 29 -18.44 24.42 -42.84
CA GLY A 29 -19.21 23.17 -42.86
C GLY A 29 -18.37 21.88 -42.89
N SER A 30 -17.79 21.53 -41.74
CA SER A 30 -17.61 20.12 -41.38
C SER A 30 -17.82 20.00 -39.87
N THR A 31 -18.83 19.23 -39.48
CA THR A 31 -19.03 18.83 -38.09
C THR A 31 -17.83 17.98 -37.70
N VAL A 32 -17.05 18.47 -36.75
CA VAL A 32 -15.96 17.73 -36.12
C VAL A 32 -16.57 16.44 -35.55
N LEU A 33 -16.20 15.29 -36.10
CA LEU A 33 -16.45 14.01 -35.45
C LEU A 33 -15.73 14.07 -34.10
N GLU A 34 -16.49 14.00 -33.01
CA GLU A 34 -15.96 13.85 -31.66
C GLU A 34 -14.86 12.78 -31.69
N ALA A 35 -13.64 13.19 -31.36
CA ALA A 35 -12.55 12.24 -31.19
C ALA A 35 -13.00 11.21 -30.15
N ASP A 36 -12.85 9.92 -30.47
CA ASP A 36 -13.07 8.83 -29.52
C ASP A 36 -12.38 9.20 -28.18
N PRO A 37 -13.06 9.06 -27.03
CA PRO A 37 -12.50 9.47 -25.76
C PRO A 37 -11.15 8.80 -25.57
N SER A 38 -10.14 9.62 -25.29
CA SER A 38 -8.82 9.12 -24.91
C SER A 38 -9.01 8.14 -23.75
N PHE A 39 -8.40 6.95 -23.87
CA PHE A 39 -8.32 6.04 -22.73
C PHE A 39 -7.67 6.80 -21.58
N SER A 40 -8.47 7.21 -20.60
CA SER A 40 -7.99 7.85 -19.38
C SER A 40 -7.30 6.79 -18.52
N CYS A 41 -6.03 6.56 -18.82
CA CYS A 41 -5.09 6.05 -17.82
C CYS A 41 -4.74 7.19 -16.87
N GLU A 42 -5.72 7.80 -16.20
CA GLU A 42 -5.38 8.66 -15.07
C GLU A 42 -4.92 7.74 -13.93
N PRO A 43 -3.62 7.82 -13.54
CA PRO A 43 -3.25 7.32 -12.23
C PRO A 43 -4.07 8.08 -11.17
N PRO A 44 -4.30 7.49 -9.98
CA PRO A 44 -4.95 8.23 -8.89
C PRO A 44 -4.28 9.59 -8.78
N SER A 45 -5.07 10.65 -8.78
CA SER A 45 -4.56 12.01 -8.85
C SER A 45 -3.53 12.19 -7.72
N LEU A 46 -2.38 12.83 -8.00
CA LEU A 46 -1.33 13.03 -6.98
C LEU A 46 -1.90 13.69 -5.70
N THR A 47 -2.98 14.46 -5.86
CA THR A 47 -3.81 15.04 -4.81
C THR A 47 -4.50 14.01 -3.90
N GLU A 48 -5.13 12.96 -4.44
CA GLU A 48 -5.74 11.88 -3.62
C GLU A 48 -4.67 11.14 -2.81
N MET A 49 -3.55 10.83 -3.45
CA MET A 49 -2.44 10.12 -2.79
C MET A 49 -1.80 11.01 -1.72
N ALA A 50 -1.63 12.30 -1.99
CA ALA A 50 -1.14 13.27 -1.01
C ALA A 50 -2.12 13.48 0.16
N GLN A 51 -3.42 13.50 -0.09
CA GLN A 51 -4.44 13.55 0.96
C GLN A 51 -4.40 12.30 1.84
N VAL A 52 -4.32 11.11 1.25
CA VAL A 52 -4.17 9.85 1.99
C VAL A 52 -2.88 9.85 2.80
N VAL A 53 -1.77 10.32 2.23
CA VAL A 53 -0.49 10.44 2.95
C VAL A 53 -0.64 11.42 4.12
N ASN A 54 -1.20 12.61 3.92
CA ASN A 54 -1.38 13.60 4.99
C ASN A 54 -2.33 13.10 6.10
N GLN A 55 -3.41 12.40 5.74
CA GLN A 55 -4.32 11.77 6.69
C GLN A 55 -3.61 10.67 7.48
N LEU A 56 -2.86 9.81 6.79
CA LEU A 56 -2.05 8.77 7.44
C LEU A 56 -1.01 9.39 8.37
N MET A 57 -0.38 10.51 8.01
CA MET A 57 0.64 11.18 8.82
C MET A 57 0.04 11.96 10.01
N GLY A 58 -1.20 12.46 9.89
CA GLY A 58 -1.86 13.25 10.93
C GLY A 58 -2.31 12.45 12.16
N ASP A 59 -2.72 11.19 11.96
CA ASP A 59 -3.22 10.32 13.04
C ASP A 59 -2.12 9.48 13.73
N LYS A 60 -0.87 9.63 13.30
CA LYS A 60 0.24 8.72 13.58
C LYS A 60 1.34 9.42 14.40
N THR A 61 1.31 9.28 15.73
CA THR A 61 2.40 9.71 16.61
C THR A 61 3.68 8.90 16.33
N ALA A 62 4.82 9.57 16.26
CA ALA A 62 6.10 9.05 15.77
C ALA A 62 6.50 7.67 16.34
N GLY A 63 6.69 6.68 15.45
CA GLY A 63 7.10 5.30 15.78
C GLY A 63 6.14 4.21 15.26
N ILE A 64 5.55 4.40 14.07
CA ILE A 64 4.28 3.74 13.74
C ILE A 64 4.45 2.35 13.15
N CYS A 65 3.89 1.37 13.86
CA CYS A 65 3.55 0.06 13.31
C CYS A 65 2.12 0.06 12.78
N VAL A 66 1.80 -0.88 11.89
CA VAL A 66 0.43 -1.13 11.47
C VAL A 66 -0.43 -1.57 12.68
N TYR A 67 -1.68 -1.08 12.79
CA TYR A 67 -2.56 -1.37 13.94
C TYR A 67 -2.97 -2.84 14.07
N HIS A 68 -3.29 -3.49 12.94
CA HIS A 68 -3.73 -4.87 12.86
C HIS A 68 -3.31 -5.49 11.53
N ASP A 69 -3.36 -6.82 11.42
CA ASP A 69 -3.00 -7.48 10.18
C ASP A 69 -3.97 -7.12 9.04
N VAL A 70 -3.42 -6.59 7.94
CA VAL A 70 -4.22 -6.12 6.79
C VAL A 70 -3.89 -6.93 5.55
N THR A 71 -4.93 -7.39 4.87
CA THR A 71 -4.82 -7.96 3.53
C THR A 71 -5.48 -7.04 2.52
N SER A 72 -4.72 -6.54 1.55
CA SER A 72 -5.22 -5.69 0.49
C SER A 72 -4.98 -6.32 -0.88
N THR A 73 -5.97 -6.23 -1.76
CA THR A 73 -5.89 -6.74 -3.13
C THR A 73 -6.17 -5.61 -4.10
N PHE A 74 -5.22 -5.33 -4.99
CA PHE A 74 -5.41 -4.43 -6.11
C PHE A 74 -5.14 -5.17 -7.43
N LYS A 75 -6.16 -5.30 -8.26
CA LYS A 75 -6.13 -6.14 -9.46
C LYS A 75 -5.65 -7.56 -9.11
N LYS A 76 -4.62 -8.07 -9.81
CA LYS A 76 -4.00 -9.39 -9.57
C LYS A 76 -2.87 -9.36 -8.52
N THR A 77 -2.72 -8.27 -7.77
CA THR A 77 -1.67 -8.09 -6.75
C THR A 77 -2.30 -8.14 -5.37
N THR A 78 -1.85 -9.05 -4.53
CA THR A 78 -2.29 -9.18 -3.15
C THR A 78 -1.13 -8.86 -2.24
N ILE A 79 -1.32 -7.90 -1.34
CA ILE A 79 -0.35 -7.58 -0.29
C ILE A 79 -0.96 -7.98 1.04
N ARG A 80 -0.20 -8.77 1.79
CA ARG A 80 -0.53 -9.12 3.16
C ARG A 80 0.49 -8.51 4.09
N MET A 81 0.02 -7.59 4.93
CA MET A 81 0.81 -6.87 5.92
C MET A 81 0.49 -7.44 7.30
N LYS A 82 1.53 -7.58 8.13
CA LYS A 82 1.40 -7.97 9.52
C LYS A 82 1.97 -6.92 10.45
N LYS A 83 1.28 -6.67 11.56
CA LYS A 83 1.83 -5.93 12.69
C LYS A 83 2.99 -6.73 13.27
N GLN A 84 4.06 -6.06 13.67
CA GLN A 84 5.22 -6.65 14.33
C GLN A 84 5.62 -5.77 15.53
N ASN A 85 6.33 -6.38 16.47
CA ASN A 85 6.83 -5.71 17.66
C ASN A 85 8.01 -4.80 17.30
N PRO A 86 8.30 -3.78 18.14
CA PRO A 86 9.42 -2.88 17.91
C PRO A 86 10.75 -3.65 17.87
N GLY A 87 11.62 -3.29 16.92
CA GLY A 87 12.92 -3.91 16.72
C GLY A 87 12.93 -5.11 15.75
N TYR A 88 11.79 -5.42 15.12
CA TYR A 88 11.70 -6.42 14.06
C TYR A 88 12.25 -5.91 12.72
N GLY A 89 12.10 -4.62 12.44
CA GLY A 89 12.49 -3.94 11.20
C GLY A 89 11.58 -4.26 10.00
N LEU A 90 11.94 -3.72 8.84
CA LEU A 90 11.14 -3.86 7.61
C LEU A 90 11.46 -5.13 6.82
N HIS A 91 10.58 -6.12 6.89
CA HIS A 91 10.68 -7.38 6.12
C HIS A 91 9.65 -7.42 4.99
N CYS A 92 9.91 -6.64 3.94
CA CYS A 92 8.96 -6.43 2.85
C CYS A 92 9.63 -6.47 1.46
N HIS A 93 8.83 -6.33 0.41
CA HIS A 93 9.35 -6.06 -0.94
C HIS A 93 10.14 -4.73 -0.95
N ARG A 94 11.24 -4.66 -1.69
CA ARG A 94 12.16 -3.50 -1.73
C ARG A 94 11.49 -2.13 -1.90
N ALA A 95 10.46 -2.04 -2.75
CA ALA A 95 9.74 -0.80 -2.95
C ALA A 95 8.80 -0.43 -1.80
N ILE A 96 8.28 -1.43 -1.08
CA ILE A 96 7.51 -1.22 0.14
C ILE A 96 8.43 -0.67 1.23
N ILE A 97 9.65 -1.18 1.34
CA ILE A 97 10.65 -0.66 2.28
C ILE A 97 10.90 0.83 2.05
N THR A 98 11.14 1.26 0.80
CA THR A 98 11.34 2.68 0.50
C THR A 98 10.11 3.54 0.83
N MET A 99 8.91 3.04 0.54
CA MET A 99 7.67 3.77 0.87
C MET A 99 7.45 3.85 2.39
N CYS A 100 7.66 2.76 3.12
CA CYS A 100 7.55 2.73 4.59
C CYS A 100 8.54 3.68 5.26
N LYS A 101 9.77 3.81 4.74
CA LYS A 101 10.75 4.79 5.23
C LYS A 101 10.28 6.24 5.05
N LEU A 102 9.60 6.54 3.95
CA LEU A 102 9.02 7.87 3.72
C LEU A 102 7.82 8.14 4.63
N ILE A 103 6.99 7.13 4.90
CA ILE A 103 5.83 7.23 5.79
C ILE A 103 6.25 7.23 7.28
N GLY A 104 7.45 6.72 7.60
CA GLY A 104 7.92 6.56 8.99
C GLY A 104 7.45 5.28 9.67
N VAL A 105 7.08 4.25 8.89
CA VAL A 105 6.81 2.90 9.42
C VAL A 105 8.12 2.17 9.63
N GLN A 106 8.37 1.70 10.85
CA GLN A 106 9.65 1.10 11.25
C GLN A 106 9.60 -0.44 11.26
N ASP A 107 8.55 -1.03 11.83
CA ASP A 107 8.44 -2.48 11.99
C ASP A 107 7.19 -3.01 11.29
N MET A 108 7.40 -3.86 10.28
CA MET A 108 6.32 -4.50 9.53
C MET A 108 6.85 -5.69 8.72
N TYR A 109 6.05 -6.75 8.65
CA TYR A 109 6.22 -7.81 7.65
C TYR A 109 5.19 -7.65 6.54
N ALA A 110 5.62 -7.70 5.28
CA ALA A 110 4.67 -7.69 4.16
C ALA A 110 5.07 -8.69 3.07
N LYS A 111 4.09 -9.54 2.70
CA LYS A 111 4.22 -10.51 1.61
C LYS A 111 3.36 -10.06 0.43
N VAL A 112 4.02 -9.87 -0.72
CA VAL A 112 3.35 -9.68 -2.01
C VAL A 112 3.15 -11.04 -2.68
N SER A 113 1.93 -11.27 -3.15
CA SER A 113 1.49 -12.46 -3.88
C SER A 113 0.80 -12.04 -5.19
N GLY A 114 0.90 -12.88 -6.22
CA GLY A 114 0.32 -12.59 -7.54
C GLY A 114 1.25 -11.74 -8.42
N SER A 115 0.71 -10.71 -9.07
CA SER A 115 1.48 -9.81 -9.94
C SER A 115 2.44 -8.93 -9.15
N THR A 116 3.68 -8.79 -9.60
CA THR A 116 4.71 -7.95 -8.98
C THR A 116 4.88 -6.59 -9.66
N ASN A 117 3.85 -6.11 -10.38
CA ASN A 117 3.89 -4.80 -11.01
C ASN A 117 3.95 -3.69 -9.95
N LEU A 118 4.96 -2.83 -10.04
CA LEU A 118 5.23 -1.82 -9.03
C LEU A 118 4.08 -0.82 -8.84
N LEU A 119 3.41 -0.39 -9.91
CA LEU A 119 2.27 0.52 -9.82
C LEU A 119 1.11 -0.10 -9.03
N ASN A 120 0.87 -1.39 -9.23
CA ASN A 120 -0.18 -2.11 -8.52
C ASN A 120 0.19 -2.35 -7.06
N ILE A 121 1.48 -2.63 -6.77
CA ILE A 121 1.99 -2.77 -5.40
C ILE A 121 1.79 -1.46 -4.63
N THR A 122 2.18 -0.32 -5.22
CA THR A 122 2.01 0.99 -4.60
C THR A 122 0.54 1.27 -4.29
N ARG A 123 -0.36 1.07 -5.25
CA ARG A 123 -1.80 1.28 -5.05
C ARG A 123 -2.38 0.34 -3.99
N ALA A 124 -2.03 -0.95 -4.03
CA ALA A 124 -2.45 -1.93 -3.03
C ALA A 124 -1.96 -1.56 -1.62
N LEU A 125 -0.73 -1.03 -1.50
CA LEU A 125 -0.16 -0.63 -0.22
C LEU A 125 -0.94 0.53 0.38
N PHE A 126 -1.10 1.64 -0.36
CA PHE A 126 -1.83 2.80 0.15
C PHE A 126 -3.31 2.51 0.39
N GLN A 127 -3.94 1.69 -0.45
CA GLN A 127 -5.30 1.21 -0.21
C GLN A 127 -5.40 0.38 1.07
N GLY A 128 -4.39 -0.44 1.36
CA GLY A 128 -4.34 -1.24 2.59
C GLY A 128 -4.12 -0.39 3.83
N LEU A 129 -3.16 0.55 3.79
CA LEU A 129 -2.88 1.46 4.90
C LEU A 129 -4.06 2.40 5.20
N GLY A 130 -4.76 2.88 4.17
CA GLY A 130 -5.91 3.77 4.33
C GLY A 130 -7.18 3.09 4.86
N LYS A 131 -7.27 1.76 4.79
CA LYS A 131 -8.42 0.99 5.32
C LYS A 131 -8.27 0.60 6.78
N GLN A 132 -7.18 0.99 7.44
CA GLN A 132 -6.93 0.63 8.82
C GLN A 132 -7.87 1.37 9.78
N GLU A 133 -8.63 0.61 10.54
CA GLU A 133 -9.33 1.08 11.74
C GLU A 133 -8.34 1.30 12.90
N THR A 134 -8.45 2.45 13.56
CA THR A 134 -7.67 2.78 14.75
C THR A 134 -8.27 2.15 16.00
N HIS A 135 -7.48 1.98 17.07
CA HIS A 135 -8.00 1.44 18.33
C HIS A 135 -9.12 2.30 18.91
N GLN A 136 -9.07 3.63 18.70
CA GLN A 136 -10.13 4.53 19.15
C GLN A 136 -11.42 4.31 18.37
N GLN A 137 -11.34 4.19 17.04
CA GLN A 137 -12.50 3.89 16.21
C GLN A 137 -13.12 2.54 16.58
N LEU A 138 -12.29 1.54 16.87
CA LEU A 138 -12.74 0.23 17.33
C LEU A 138 -13.45 0.30 18.69
N ALA A 139 -12.85 1.02 19.65
CA ALA A 139 -13.43 1.23 20.98
C ALA A 139 -14.78 1.95 20.89
N ASP A 140 -14.85 3.04 20.12
CA ASP A 140 -16.07 3.82 19.94
C ASP A 140 -17.17 3.02 19.21
N ARG A 141 -16.81 2.18 18.23
CA ARG A 141 -17.78 1.34 17.48
C ARG A 141 -18.34 0.20 18.33
N LYS A 142 -17.51 -0.45 19.14
CA LYS A 142 -17.91 -1.58 19.99
C LYS A 142 -18.41 -1.15 21.36
N GLU A 143 -18.18 0.10 21.75
CA GLU A 143 -18.43 0.64 23.08
C GLU A 143 -17.72 -0.16 24.18
N LEU A 144 -16.48 -0.59 23.92
CA LEU A 144 -15.67 -1.41 24.83
C LEU A 144 -14.23 -0.92 24.90
N HIS A 145 -13.55 -1.21 26.00
CA HIS A 145 -12.14 -0.89 26.18
C HIS A 145 -11.27 -1.80 25.31
N VAL A 146 -10.30 -1.22 24.60
CA VAL A 146 -9.30 -1.97 23.83
C VAL A 146 -8.07 -2.17 24.70
N VAL A 147 -7.78 -3.43 25.00
CA VAL A 147 -6.67 -3.84 25.86
C VAL A 147 -5.60 -4.53 25.01
N GLU A 148 -4.35 -4.10 25.15
CA GLU A 148 -3.20 -4.78 24.56
C GLU A 148 -2.51 -5.63 25.63
N PHE A 149 -2.22 -6.88 25.25
CA PHE A 149 -1.36 -7.78 26.01
C PHE A 149 -0.02 -7.89 25.28
N GLN A 150 1.06 -7.61 25.99
CA GLN A 150 2.42 -7.74 25.46
C GLN A 150 3.16 -8.83 26.23
N ASP A 151 3.76 -9.76 25.49
CA ASP A 151 4.50 -10.89 26.07
C ASP A 151 5.62 -10.43 27.03
N ALA A 152 6.21 -9.26 26.79
CA ALA A 152 7.25 -8.67 27.64
C ALA A 152 6.77 -8.37 29.07
N TYR A 153 5.50 -8.01 29.24
CA TYR A 153 4.88 -7.71 30.54
C TYR A 153 4.01 -8.86 31.07
N GLY A 154 4.02 -10.02 30.40
CA GLY A 154 3.24 -11.19 30.77
C GLY A 154 1.73 -10.93 30.70
N SER A 155 1.02 -11.11 31.81
CA SER A 155 -0.43 -11.02 31.90
C SER A 155 -0.97 -9.63 32.27
N LEU A 156 -0.13 -8.59 32.25
CA LEU A 156 -0.54 -7.23 32.61
C LEU A 156 -1.40 -6.60 31.49
N PRO A 157 -2.67 -6.25 31.74
CA PRO A 157 -3.50 -5.59 30.73
C PRO A 157 -3.13 -4.11 30.61
N ILE A 158 -2.80 -3.66 29.40
CA ILE A 158 -2.58 -2.24 29.10
C ILE A 158 -3.79 -1.74 28.30
N VAL A 159 -4.54 -0.79 28.87
CA VAL A 159 -5.67 -0.16 28.16
C VAL A 159 -5.12 0.84 27.15
N VAL A 160 -5.32 0.58 25.86
CA VAL A 160 -4.80 1.41 24.77
C VAL A 160 -5.82 2.45 24.32
N ALA A 161 -7.11 2.10 24.34
CA ALA A 161 -8.19 3.02 23.99
C ALA A 161 -9.44 2.74 24.82
N SER A 162 -10.18 3.81 25.11
CA SER A 162 -11.45 3.77 25.82
C SER A 162 -12.52 4.49 25.00
N PRO A 163 -13.76 3.98 24.99
CA PRO A 163 -14.85 4.60 24.25
C PRO A 163 -15.20 5.96 24.85
N LYS A 164 -15.43 6.96 24.01
CA LYS A 164 -15.79 8.32 24.47
C LYS A 164 -17.17 8.36 25.13
N GLY A 165 -18.10 7.52 24.67
CA GLY A 165 -19.49 7.44 25.15
C GLY A 165 -19.68 6.63 26.44
N GLY A 166 -18.60 6.12 27.03
CA GLY A 166 -18.67 5.13 28.10
C GLY A 166 -18.70 3.70 27.56
N ALA A 167 -18.33 2.74 28.41
CA ALA A 167 -18.29 1.33 28.02
C ALA A 167 -19.62 0.63 28.32
N ARG A 168 -20.04 -0.22 27.40
CA ARG A 168 -21.18 -1.12 27.57
C ARG A 168 -20.89 -2.10 28.72
N SER A 169 -21.91 -2.40 29.52
CA SER A 169 -21.80 -3.36 30.63
C SER A 169 -21.82 -4.82 30.15
N ASP A 170 -22.52 -5.11 29.05
CA ASP A 170 -22.65 -6.47 28.53
C ASP A 170 -21.40 -6.88 27.71
N PRO A 171 -20.80 -8.05 27.95
CA PRO A 171 -19.66 -8.55 27.19
C PRO A 171 -20.04 -8.97 25.76
N GLU A 172 -19.05 -9.11 24.86
CA GLU A 172 -19.28 -9.74 23.56
C GLU A 172 -19.52 -11.26 23.74
N PRO A 173 -20.44 -11.86 22.96
CA PRO A 173 -20.61 -13.31 22.99
C PRO A 173 -19.35 -13.98 22.46
N GLU A 174 -18.86 -14.99 23.21
CA GLU A 174 -17.70 -15.78 22.81
C GLU A 174 -18.17 -17.01 22.02
N ASP A 175 -17.82 -17.07 20.73
CA ASP A 175 -18.04 -18.25 19.91
C ASP A 175 -16.93 -19.28 20.18
N GLU A 176 -17.27 -20.54 20.46
CA GLU A 176 -16.28 -21.61 20.66
C GLU A 176 -15.39 -21.82 19.42
N ILE A 177 -15.96 -21.62 18.22
CA ILE A 177 -15.25 -21.76 16.95
C ILE A 177 -15.54 -20.53 16.09
N PRO A 178 -14.59 -19.60 15.94
CA PRO A 178 -14.80 -18.40 15.14
C PRO A 178 -14.85 -18.74 13.64
N HIS A 179 -15.85 -18.19 12.94
CA HIS A 179 -15.97 -18.30 11.48
C HIS A 179 -15.06 -17.32 10.73
N THR A 180 -13.77 -17.28 11.08
CA THR A 180 -12.78 -16.39 10.44
C THR A 180 -12.09 -17.09 9.29
N LYS A 181 -11.98 -16.41 8.14
CA LYS A 181 -11.27 -16.93 6.97
C LYS A 181 -9.77 -16.99 7.26
N LEU A 182 -9.24 -18.21 7.37
CA LEU A 182 -7.81 -18.45 7.53
C LEU A 182 -7.10 -18.52 6.18
N ASP A 183 -5.84 -18.12 6.17
CA ASP A 183 -4.94 -18.30 5.03
C ASP A 183 -4.03 -19.51 5.28
N TRP A 184 -4.01 -20.40 4.29
CA TRP A 184 -3.33 -21.67 4.41
C TRP A 184 -1.80 -21.56 4.59
N ASN A 185 -1.16 -20.50 4.06
CA ASN A 185 0.28 -20.35 4.19
C ASN A 185 0.69 -20.03 5.64
N GLU A 186 -0.17 -19.34 6.38
CA GLU A 186 0.07 -19.05 7.79
C GLU A 186 -0.19 -20.23 8.69
N VAL A 187 -1.26 -20.97 8.42
CA VAL A 187 -1.55 -22.22 9.14
C VAL A 187 -0.38 -23.19 8.97
N LYS A 188 0.18 -23.29 7.76
CA LYS A 188 1.40 -24.08 7.54
C LYS A 188 2.61 -23.53 8.29
N ALA A 189 2.76 -22.21 8.39
CA ALA A 189 3.89 -21.59 9.07
C ALA A 189 3.82 -21.82 10.58
N SER A 190 2.62 -21.70 11.19
CA SER A 190 2.41 -21.95 12.62
C SER A 190 2.61 -23.41 12.99
N GLN A 191 2.24 -24.33 12.09
CA GLN A 191 2.48 -25.78 12.26
C GLN A 191 3.92 -26.22 11.93
N GLY A 192 4.81 -25.30 11.55
CA GLY A 192 6.20 -25.64 11.17
C GLY A 192 6.31 -26.46 9.87
N MET A 193 5.24 -26.55 9.09
CA MET A 193 5.19 -27.32 7.83
C MET A 193 5.81 -26.57 6.65
N THR A 194 6.08 -25.27 6.78
CA THR A 194 6.72 -24.48 5.72
C THR A 194 8.19 -24.85 5.55
N ARG A 195 8.50 -25.56 4.47
CA ARG A 195 9.87 -25.89 4.08
C ARG A 195 10.32 -24.94 2.97
N SER A 196 10.91 -23.80 3.35
CA SER A 196 11.53 -22.88 2.39
C SER A 196 12.90 -22.46 2.89
N ALA A 197 13.95 -22.79 2.12
CA ALA A 197 15.32 -22.37 2.39
C ALA A 197 15.49 -20.83 2.35
N TRP A 198 14.51 -20.11 1.78
CA TRP A 198 14.59 -18.67 1.54
C TRP A 198 13.85 -17.82 2.58
N ALA A 199 13.07 -18.44 3.47
CA ALA A 199 12.20 -17.72 4.40
C ALA A 199 12.99 -16.99 5.50
N ASN A 200 13.91 -17.70 6.17
CA ASN A 200 14.63 -17.21 7.36
C ASN A 200 16.10 -16.87 7.06
N LEU A 201 16.38 -16.41 5.84
CA LEU A 201 17.73 -15.96 5.49
C LEU A 201 18.06 -14.67 6.23
N LYS A 202 19.27 -14.60 6.80
CA LYS A 202 19.81 -13.36 7.38
C LYS A 202 19.93 -12.32 6.27
N ARG A 203 19.25 -11.20 6.44
CA ARG A 203 19.28 -10.04 5.53
C ARG A 203 19.69 -8.81 6.33
N THR A 204 20.14 -7.78 5.64
CA THR A 204 20.30 -6.46 6.24
C THR A 204 18.95 -5.97 6.73
N ILE A 205 18.86 -5.67 8.02
CA ILE A 205 17.67 -5.09 8.64
C ILE A 205 17.62 -3.61 8.22
N TRP A 206 16.43 -3.14 7.84
CA TRP A 206 16.22 -1.84 7.18
C TRP A 206 15.39 -0.88 8.01
#